data_AF-A0A933GXQ0-F1
#
_entry.id   AF-A0A933GXQ0-F1
#
_cell.length_a   1.000
_cell.length_b   1.000
_cell.length_c   1.000
_cell.angle_alpha   90.00
_cell.angle_beta   90.00
_cell.angle_gamma   90.00
#
_symmetry.space_group_name_H-M   'P 1'
#
loop_
_entity.id
_entity.type
_entity.pdbx_description
1 polymer ?
#
loop_
_entity_poly.entity_id
_entity_poly.type
_entity_poly.pdbx_seq_one_letter_code
_entity_poly.pdbx_strand_id
1 'polypeptide(L)'
;MTTAYVDSSCVVGTAFEEPGWKRVRRRLAGFGALYSSNLLEAEVRCAFVRESGAGDPSAWFDGIGWALPSRPLGQEMVRVLRAGHLRGADLWHLCCALYLAPDPRELAFLTLDDRQDRIARFLGFAR
;
A
#
# COMPACT_ATOMS: atom_id res chain seq x y z
N MET A 1 -15.72 11.11 -4.56
CA MET A 1 -14.99 9.97 -5.16
C MET A 1 -14.12 9.37 -4.07
N THR A 2 -14.06 8.05 -3.96
CA THR A 2 -13.30 7.36 -2.90
C THR A 2 -11.85 7.14 -3.33
N THR A 3 -10.92 7.40 -2.41
CA THR A 3 -9.47 7.26 -2.65
C THR A 3 -8.91 6.16 -1.76
N ALA A 4 -7.98 5.38 -2.29
CA ALA A 4 -7.26 4.37 -1.51
C ALA A 4 -5.74 4.51 -1.63
N TYR A 5 -5.05 4.20 -0.55
CA TYR A 5 -3.64 3.85 -0.55
C TYR A 5 -3.51 2.33 -0.66
N VAL A 6 -2.65 1.86 -1.57
CA VAL A 6 -2.40 0.44 -1.83
C VAL A 6 -0.97 0.08 -1.43
N ASP A 7 -0.86 -0.90 -0.55
CA ASP A 7 0.39 -1.58 -0.21
C ASP A 7 0.78 -2.60 -1.31
N SER A 8 2.08 -2.88 -1.45
CA SER A 8 2.59 -3.77 -2.51
C SER A 8 1.99 -5.17 -2.47
N SER A 9 1.64 -5.69 -1.30
CA SER A 9 1.04 -7.02 -1.13
C SER A 9 -0.25 -7.18 -1.95
N CYS A 10 -1.06 -6.13 -2.13
CA CYS A 10 -2.26 -6.18 -2.96
C CYS A 10 -1.94 -6.36 -4.45
N VAL A 11 -0.87 -5.71 -4.92
CA VAL A 11 -0.42 -5.81 -6.32
C VAL A 11 0.24 -7.16 -6.55
N VAL A 12 1.19 -7.55 -5.70
CA VAL A 12 1.89 -8.84 -5.78
C VAL A 12 0.91 -10.00 -5.72
N GLY A 13 0.01 -10.03 -4.72
CA GLY A 13 -0.98 -11.10 -4.59
C GLY A 13 -1.96 -11.15 -5.77
N THR A 14 -2.22 -10.03 -6.43
CA THR A 14 -3.03 -10.01 -7.66
C THR A 14 -2.22 -10.49 -8.88
N ALA A 15 -0.96 -10.09 -8.99
CA ALA A 15 -0.08 -10.43 -10.11
C ALA A 15 0.25 -11.92 -10.18
N PHE A 16 0.40 -12.58 -9.02
CA PHE A 16 0.69 -14.02 -8.94
C PHE A 16 -0.54 -14.87 -8.62
N GLU A 17 -1.74 -14.30 -8.78
CA GLU A 17 -3.02 -15.00 -8.60
C GLU A 17 -3.14 -15.76 -7.25
N GLU A 18 -2.62 -15.16 -6.17
CA GLU A 18 -2.67 -15.75 -4.84
C GLU A 18 -4.12 -15.98 -4.36
N PRO A 19 -4.37 -16.89 -3.41
CA PRO A 19 -5.71 -17.15 -2.91
C PRO A 19 -6.48 -15.87 -2.53
N GLY A 20 -7.61 -15.63 -3.21
CA GLY A 20 -8.44 -14.44 -2.98
C GLY A 20 -8.15 -13.25 -3.89
N TRP A 21 -7.18 -13.34 -4.81
CA TRP A 21 -6.79 -12.26 -5.73
C TRP A 21 -7.96 -11.61 -6.48
N LYS A 22 -8.95 -12.39 -6.92
CA LYS A 22 -10.14 -11.86 -7.64
C LYS A 22 -10.93 -10.85 -6.79
N ARG A 23 -10.96 -11.05 -5.46
CA ARG A 23 -11.61 -10.15 -4.52
C ARG A 23 -10.80 -8.86 -4.36
N VAL A 24 -9.48 -8.99 -4.25
CA VAL A 24 -8.55 -7.86 -4.15
C VAL A 24 -8.64 -6.99 -5.40
N ARG A 25 -8.53 -7.60 -6.59
CA ARG A 25 -8.68 -6.92 -7.88
C ARG A 25 -10.01 -6.16 -8.00
N ARG A 26 -11.13 -6.80 -7.61
CA ARG A 26 -12.44 -6.13 -7.61
C ARG A 26 -12.49 -4.95 -6.66
N ARG A 27 -11.87 -5.08 -5.48
CA ARG A 27 -11.81 -4.00 -4.48
C ARG A 27 -11.00 -2.82 -5.00
N LEU A 28 -9.83 -3.07 -5.58
CA LEU A 28 -8.99 -2.03 -6.20
C LEU A 28 -9.75 -1.26 -7.29
N ALA A 29 -10.44 -1.97 -8.18
CA ALA A 29 -11.25 -1.37 -9.24
C ALA A 29 -12.46 -0.56 -8.75
N GLY A 30 -12.84 -0.68 -7.47
CA GLY A 30 -13.94 0.06 -6.86
C GLY A 30 -13.57 1.48 -6.41
N PHE A 31 -12.27 1.83 -6.37
CA PHE A 31 -11.81 3.15 -5.99
C PHE A 31 -11.62 4.05 -7.21
N GLY A 32 -11.91 5.35 -7.06
CA GLY A 32 -11.75 6.32 -8.14
C GLY A 32 -10.29 6.75 -8.35
N ALA A 33 -9.46 6.62 -7.30
CA ALA A 33 -8.03 6.87 -7.36
C ALA A 33 -7.28 5.93 -6.41
N LEU A 34 -6.14 5.42 -6.89
CA LEU A 34 -5.22 4.58 -6.13
C LEU A 34 -3.90 5.32 -5.97
N TYR A 35 -3.34 5.29 -4.77
CA TYR A 35 -2.04 5.87 -4.47
C TYR A 35 -1.11 4.85 -3.80
N SER A 36 0.19 4.97 -4.03
CA SER A 36 1.20 4.25 -3.25
C SER A 36 2.49 5.03 -3.19
N SER A 37 3.44 4.59 -2.35
CA SER A 37 4.81 5.10 -2.41
C SER A 37 5.59 4.39 -3.52
N ASN A 38 6.67 4.99 -3.99
CA ASN A 38 7.58 4.34 -4.95
C ASN A 38 8.27 3.08 -4.39
N LEU A 39 8.14 2.78 -3.10
CA LEU A 39 8.56 1.50 -2.54
C LEU A 39 7.77 0.33 -3.16
N LEU A 40 6.49 0.54 -3.49
CA LEU A 40 5.67 -0.48 -4.16
C LEU A 40 6.31 -0.94 -5.46
N GLU A 41 6.84 -0.01 -6.27
CA GLU A 41 7.52 -0.36 -7.52
C GLU A 41 8.73 -1.25 -7.26
N ALA A 42 9.56 -0.91 -6.26
CA ALA A 42 10.73 -1.70 -5.90
C ALA A 42 10.32 -3.11 -5.44
N GLU A 43 9.30 -3.23 -4.60
CA GLU A 43 8.84 -4.52 -4.07
C GLU A 43 8.21 -5.40 -5.15
N VAL A 44 7.39 -4.82 -6.02
CA VAL A 44 6.77 -5.54 -7.14
C VAL A 44 7.84 -6.02 -8.12
N ARG A 45 8.79 -5.16 -8.51
CA ARG A 45 9.91 -5.59 -9.38
C ARG A 45 10.72 -6.72 -8.76
N CYS A 46 11.02 -6.64 -7.45
CA CYS A 46 11.69 -7.72 -6.73
C CYS A 46 10.89 -9.02 -6.76
N ALA A 47 9.57 -8.96 -6.54
CA ALA A 47 8.71 -10.12 -6.60
C ALA A 47 8.68 -10.75 -8.01
N PHE A 48 8.60 -9.94 -9.07
CA PHE A 48 8.66 -10.43 -10.44
C PHE A 48 9.97 -11.15 -10.78
N VAL A 49 11.11 -10.59 -10.36
CA VAL A 49 12.39 -11.28 -10.52
C VAL A 49 12.39 -12.62 -9.76
N ARG A 50 11.90 -12.63 -8.51
CA ARG A 50 11.91 -13.83 -7.66
C ARG A 50 11.00 -14.95 -8.17
N GLU A 51 9.77 -14.61 -8.57
CA GLU A 51 8.74 -15.61 -8.91
C GLU A 51 8.73 -16.00 -10.39
N SER A 52 9.18 -15.10 -11.29
CA SER A 52 9.02 -15.26 -12.75
C SER A 52 10.30 -15.06 -13.56
N GLY A 53 11.43 -14.79 -12.91
CA GLY A 53 12.76 -14.82 -13.53
C GLY A 53 13.17 -13.61 -14.37
N ALA A 54 12.24 -12.68 -14.72
CA ALA A 54 12.46 -11.28 -15.16
C ALA A 54 11.23 -10.67 -15.89
N GLY A 55 10.00 -11.01 -15.52
CA GLY A 55 8.81 -10.41 -16.16
C GLY A 55 8.76 -8.89 -15.98
N ASP A 56 8.16 -8.17 -16.94
CA ASP A 56 7.95 -6.73 -16.85
C ASP A 56 6.66 -6.41 -16.09
N PRO A 57 6.73 -5.81 -14.88
CA PRO A 57 5.55 -5.48 -14.10
C PRO A 57 4.92 -4.13 -14.47
N SER A 58 5.39 -3.43 -15.51
CA SER A 58 5.03 -2.02 -15.73
C SER A 58 3.51 -1.77 -15.83
N ALA A 59 2.74 -2.70 -16.41
CA ALA A 59 1.29 -2.60 -16.49
C ALA A 59 0.58 -2.60 -15.11
N TRP A 60 1.24 -3.07 -14.04
CA TRP A 60 0.70 -3.04 -12.68
C TRP A 60 0.86 -1.69 -12.00
N PHE A 61 1.66 -0.79 -12.58
CA PHE A 61 1.84 0.57 -12.08
C PHE A 61 0.88 1.57 -12.73
N ASP A 62 0.23 1.17 -13.82
CA ASP A 62 -0.74 2.00 -14.53
C ASP A 62 -1.91 2.39 -13.61
N GLY A 63 -2.17 3.70 -13.52
CA GLY A 63 -3.25 4.24 -12.67
C GLY A 63 -2.91 4.40 -11.19
N ILE A 64 -1.69 4.07 -10.76
CA ILE A 64 -1.21 4.39 -9.41
C ILE A 64 -0.64 5.82 -9.38
N GLY A 65 -1.20 6.66 -8.52
CA GLY A 65 -0.61 7.94 -8.13
C GLY A 65 0.52 7.75 -7.11
N TRP A 66 1.64 8.44 -7.30
CA TRP A 66 2.80 8.27 -6.42
C TRP A 66 2.82 9.28 -5.28
N ALA A 67 2.74 8.78 -4.04
CA ALA A 67 3.03 9.54 -2.84
C ALA A 67 4.56 9.67 -2.69
N LEU A 68 5.08 10.86 -2.99
CA LEU A 68 6.50 11.20 -2.92
C LEU A 68 6.69 12.28 -1.85
N PRO A 69 6.99 11.91 -0.59
CA PRO A 69 7.17 12.88 0.48
C PRO A 69 8.28 13.88 0.17
N SER A 70 7.96 15.17 0.26
CA SER A 70 8.95 16.26 0.12
C SER A 70 9.74 16.54 1.40
N ARG A 71 9.47 15.79 2.47
CA ARG A 71 10.11 15.92 3.78
C ARG A 71 10.27 14.54 4.45
N PRO A 72 11.13 14.43 5.47
CA PRO A 72 11.16 13.26 6.34
C PRO A 72 9.78 12.98 6.96
N LEU A 73 9.46 11.69 7.15
CA LEU A 73 8.20 11.20 7.70
C LEU A 73 8.26 10.90 9.21
N GLY A 74 9.13 11.60 9.95
CA GLY A 74 9.37 11.29 11.37
C GLY A 74 8.11 11.40 12.23
N GLN A 75 7.22 12.36 11.94
CA GLN A 75 5.97 12.53 12.69
C GLN A 75 5.01 11.35 12.45
N GLU A 76 4.90 10.91 11.20
CA GLU A 76 4.10 9.76 10.80
C GLU A 76 4.68 8.47 11.39
N MET A 77 6.00 8.28 11.34
CA MET A 77 6.67 7.11 11.92
C MET A 77 6.38 6.99 13.42
N VAL A 78 6.50 8.08 14.18
CA VAL A 78 6.15 8.08 15.62
C VAL A 78 4.68 7.73 15.82
N ARG A 79 3.78 8.28 15.00
CA ARG A 79 2.34 8.00 15.09
C ARG A 79 2.03 6.52 14.81
N VAL A 80 2.61 5.94 13.76
CA VAL A 80 2.41 4.53 13.40
C VAL A 80 3.02 3.61 14.46
N LEU A 81 4.23 3.89 14.92
CA LEU A 81 4.91 3.04 15.91
C LEU A 81 4.27 3.08 17.30
N ARG A 82 3.53 4.15 17.65
CA ARG A 82 2.68 4.18 18.84
C ARG A 82 1.47 3.23 18.74
N ALA A 83 1.01 2.93 17.53
CA ALA A 83 -0.08 1.98 17.28
C ALA A 83 0.43 0.53 17.22
N GLY A 84 1.71 0.30 16.91
CA GLY A 84 2.34 -1.02 16.96
C GLY A 84 3.64 -1.11 16.14
N HIS A 85 4.39 -2.19 16.37
CA HIS A 85 5.64 -2.44 15.64
C HIS A 85 5.41 -3.05 14.25
N LEU A 86 6.17 -2.57 13.26
CA LEU A 86 6.16 -3.01 11.87
C LEU A 86 7.59 -3.10 11.32
N ARG A 87 7.77 -3.86 10.23
CA ARG A 87 9.00 -3.83 9.46
C ARG A 87 9.10 -2.50 8.71
N GLY A 88 10.32 -2.13 8.31
CA GLY A 88 10.59 -0.83 7.69
C GLY A 88 9.72 -0.52 6.47
N ALA A 89 9.51 -1.51 5.59
CA ALA A 89 8.65 -1.35 4.42
C ALA A 89 7.18 -1.14 4.78
N ASP A 90 6.62 -2.02 5.62
CA ASP A 90 5.24 -1.93 6.10
C ASP A 90 4.97 -0.58 6.81
N LEU A 91 5.94 -0.13 7.61
CA LEU A 91 5.94 1.18 8.29
C LEU A 91 5.94 2.32 7.26
N TRP A 92 6.81 2.25 6.25
CA TRP A 92 6.94 3.28 5.22
C TRP A 92 5.65 3.50 4.45
N HIS A 93 4.93 2.43 4.11
CA HIS A 93 3.63 2.52 3.43
C HIS A 93 2.59 3.27 4.26
N LEU A 94 2.44 2.94 5.55
CA LEU A 94 1.51 3.65 6.43
C LEU A 94 1.91 5.10 6.65
N CYS A 95 3.22 5.39 6.72
CA CYS A 95 3.70 6.76 6.85
C CYS A 95 3.38 7.58 5.59
N CYS A 96 3.58 7.01 4.40
CA CYS A 96 3.22 7.67 3.15
C CYS A 96 1.70 7.88 3.02
N ALA A 97 0.89 6.93 3.49
CA ALA A 97 -0.55 7.07 3.53
C ALA A 97 -0.99 8.23 4.46
N LEU A 98 -0.38 8.35 5.65
CA LEU A 98 -0.63 9.46 6.57
C LEU A 98 -0.10 10.81 6.04
N TYR A 99 0.99 10.80 5.28
CA TYR A 99 1.48 12.00 4.62
C TYR A 99 0.50 12.50 3.56
N LEU A 100 -0.08 11.58 2.79
CA LEU A 100 -1.08 11.89 1.76
C LEU A 100 -2.41 12.35 2.36
N ALA A 101 -2.87 11.68 3.42
CA ALA A 101 -4.08 12.01 4.15
C ALA A 101 -3.80 12.05 5.67
N PRO A 102 -3.49 13.24 6.23
CA PRO A 102 -3.22 13.39 7.67
C PRO A 102 -4.38 12.94 8.56
N ASP A 103 -5.62 13.11 8.07
CA ASP A 103 -6.80 12.44 8.61
C ASP A 103 -7.01 11.09 7.89
N PRO A 104 -6.71 9.95 8.54
CA PRO A 104 -6.80 8.64 7.90
C PRO A 104 -8.23 8.26 7.52
N ARG A 105 -9.26 8.91 8.07
CA ARG A 105 -10.66 8.66 7.70
C ARG A 105 -11.00 9.07 6.26
N GLU A 106 -10.15 9.90 5.65
CA GLU A 106 -10.30 10.36 4.26
C GLU A 106 -9.74 9.36 3.24
N LEU A 107 -9.01 8.33 3.68
CA LEU A 107 -8.26 7.43 2.82
C LEU A 107 -8.48 5.98 3.23
N ALA A 108 -8.85 5.12 2.28
CA ALA A 108 -8.84 3.68 2.55
C ALA A 108 -7.39 3.17 2.49
N PHE A 109 -7.00 2.27 3.40
CA PHE A 109 -5.69 1.61 3.34
C PHE A 109 -5.87 0.13 3.00
N LEU A 110 -5.28 -0.30 1.88
CA LEU A 110 -5.45 -1.65 1.34
C LEU A 110 -4.14 -2.42 1.44
N THR A 111 -4.16 -3.53 2.17
CA THR A 111 -3.04 -4.46 2.33
C THR A 111 -3.55 -5.89 2.53
N LEU A 112 -2.71 -6.88 2.22
CA LEU A 112 -2.91 -8.29 2.56
C LEU A 112 -2.10 -8.72 3.79
N ASP A 113 -1.24 -7.83 4.34
CA ASP A 113 -0.53 -8.09 5.59
C ASP A 113 -1.43 -7.82 6.80
N ASP A 114 -1.77 -8.88 7.54
CA ASP A 114 -2.66 -8.82 8.70
C ASP A 114 -2.15 -7.89 9.81
N ARG A 115 -0.84 -7.76 10.00
CA ARG A 115 -0.28 -6.90 11.04
C ARG A 115 -0.39 -5.43 10.63
N GLN A 116 -0.05 -5.13 9.38
CA GLN A 116 -0.19 -3.80 8.81
C GLN A 116 -1.66 -3.36 8.78
N ASP A 117 -2.59 -4.22 8.37
CA ASP A 117 -4.04 -3.95 8.37
C ASP A 117 -4.58 -3.66 9.78
N ARG A 118 -4.17 -4.44 10.80
CA ARG A 118 -4.55 -4.16 12.19
C ARG A 118 -4.11 -2.76 12.64
N ILE A 119 -2.89 -2.37 12.32
CA ILE A 119 -2.35 -1.05 12.67
C ILE A 119 -3.05 0.05 11.86
N ALA A 120 -3.32 -0.16 10.57
CA ALA A 120 -4.07 0.77 9.75
C ALA A 120 -5.47 1.05 10.34
N ARG A 121 -6.17 -0.01 10.77
CA ARG A 121 -7.47 0.11 11.43
C ARG A 121 -7.39 0.86 12.74
N PHE A 122 -6.37 0.58 13.56
CA PHE A 122 -6.16 1.29 14.81
C PHE A 122 -5.90 2.79 14.60
N LEU A 123 -5.17 3.14 13.53
CA LEU A 123 -4.91 4.53 13.15
C LEU A 123 -6.17 5.26 12.65
N GLY A 124 -7.20 4.52 12.23
CA GLY A 124 -8.49 5.06 11.78
C GLY A 124 -8.65 5.17 10.27
N PHE A 125 -7.88 4.40 9.48
CA PHE A 125 -8.04 4.39 8.02
C PHE A 125 -9.42 3.87 7.59
N ALA A 126 -9.97 4.46 6.53
CA ALA A 126 -11.24 4.03 5.95
C ALA A 126 -11.14 2.62 5.31
N ARG A 127 -12.29 2.05 4.91
CA ARG A 127 -12.36 0.71 4.29
C ARG A 127 -12.91 0.74 2.88
#